data_AF-A0A6C0DWW0-F1
#
_entry.id   AF-A0A6C0DWW0-F1
#
_cell.length_a   1.000
_cell.length_b   1.000
_cell.length_c   1.000
_cell.angle_alpha   90.00
_cell.angle_beta   90.00
_cell.angle_gamma   90.00
#
_symmetry.space_group_name_H-M   'P 1'
#
loop_
_entity.id
_entity.type
_entity.pdbx_description
1 polymer ?
#
loop_
_entity_poly.entity_id
_entity_poly.type
_entity_poly.pdbx_seq_one_letter_code
_entity_poly.pdbx_strand_id
1 'polypeptide(L)'
;MTIDDEWLNFLDNKQDDPVKSLVTLEPQNNTTFKQLENECSNIYISTKTKILFLSKTINIFEEFWKIPIIDYNKQIEGITKKQIKVTFENIEDYNKMLLKLEPITNVKSKIINHVENDRFKHTRKISIGLCKKDLFNKQNKEKSAFYNCFVLFLRIYHNNIFKETHIKIFNTGKIEIPGIQSEDQLYIIIQKLLELLKIYVDKNIECNYQNTENVLINSNFNCGFYINREILYSLLRNKYNINAIYDPCSYPGIRCIYYHNMCDKIVKISYMIFRTGSILIVGKCDEDVLNIVYNFIKNILLNEYVNIYNEGCTKKLVKSQKSRSKFISVTSN
;
A
#
# COMPACT_ATOMS: atom_id res chain seq x y z
N MET A 1 -6.84 -3.86 -0.56
CA MET A 1 -5.47 -3.73 -1.12
C MET A 1 -5.01 -5.15 -1.43
N THR A 2 -4.35 -5.39 -2.56
CA THR A 2 -3.81 -6.74 -2.86
C THR A 2 -2.40 -6.88 -2.31
N ILE A 3 -1.94 -8.12 -2.11
CA ILE A 3 -0.56 -8.46 -1.74
C ILE A 3 0.47 -7.79 -2.68
N ASP A 4 0.18 -7.73 -3.97
CA ASP A 4 1.06 -7.10 -4.96
C ASP A 4 1.21 -5.58 -4.72
N ASP A 5 0.18 -4.94 -4.16
CA ASP A 5 0.21 -3.51 -3.87
C ASP A 5 1.11 -3.18 -2.71
N GLU A 6 1.18 -4.09 -1.75
CA GLU A 6 2.05 -3.98 -0.59
C GLU A 6 3.49 -4.24 -0.95
N TRP A 7 3.74 -5.17 -1.87
CA TRP A 7 5.07 -5.32 -2.45
C TRP A 7 5.52 -4.06 -3.20
N LEU A 8 4.66 -3.48 -4.04
CA LEU A 8 4.99 -2.21 -4.72
C LEU A 8 5.23 -1.07 -3.73
N ASN A 9 4.40 -0.97 -2.69
CA ASN A 9 4.61 0.02 -1.64
C ASN A 9 5.90 -0.25 -0.84
N PHE A 10 6.25 -1.50 -0.59
CA PHE A 10 7.52 -1.89 0.05
C PHE A 10 8.73 -1.44 -0.79
N LEU A 11 8.68 -1.62 -2.12
CA LEU A 11 9.72 -1.13 -3.03
C LEU A 11 9.83 0.40 -3.02
N ASP A 12 8.70 1.11 -2.96
CA ASP A 12 8.64 2.58 -2.92
C ASP A 12 9.08 3.17 -1.56
N ASN A 13 8.82 2.45 -0.46
CA ASN A 13 9.05 2.88 0.92
C ASN A 13 10.33 2.30 1.53
N LYS A 14 11.35 1.96 0.74
CA LYS A 14 12.68 1.68 1.30
C LYS A 14 13.19 2.91 2.07
N GLN A 15 12.89 2.96 3.37
CA GLN A 15 13.68 3.66 4.34
C GLN A 15 15.02 2.93 4.40
N ASP A 16 16.10 3.69 4.42
CA ASP A 16 17.44 3.16 4.60
C ASP A 16 17.46 2.44 5.96
N ASP A 17 17.28 1.13 5.96
CA ASP A 17 17.63 0.32 7.12
C ASP A 17 19.07 0.69 7.48
N PRO A 18 19.37 1.07 8.73
CA PRO A 18 20.75 1.30 9.14
C PRO A 18 21.50 0.01 8.87
N VAL A 19 22.34 0.04 7.83
CA VAL A 19 23.14 -1.09 7.40
C VAL A 19 24.12 -1.37 8.54
N LYS A 20 23.76 -2.29 9.43
CA LYS A 20 24.78 -3.06 10.12
C LYS A 20 25.57 -3.76 9.02
N SER A 21 26.88 -3.55 9.02
CA SER A 21 27.83 -4.31 8.22
C SER A 21 27.61 -5.80 8.49
N LEU A 22 26.75 -6.47 7.70
CA LEU A 22 26.53 -7.91 7.87
C LEU A 22 27.88 -8.59 7.71
N VAL A 23 28.30 -9.27 8.76
CA VAL A 23 29.46 -10.15 8.74
C VAL A 23 29.07 -11.32 7.84
N THR A 24 29.84 -11.57 6.79
CA THR A 24 29.74 -12.81 6.01
C THR A 24 30.17 -13.94 6.92
N LEU A 25 29.25 -14.50 7.69
CA LEU A 25 29.49 -15.73 8.42
C LEU A 25 29.40 -16.86 7.39
N GLU A 26 30.56 -17.31 6.91
CA GLU A 26 30.61 -18.62 6.26
C GLU A 26 29.93 -19.65 7.18
N PRO A 27 29.20 -20.64 6.63
CA PRO A 27 28.61 -21.71 7.40
C PRO A 27 29.74 -22.63 7.89
N GLN A 28 30.52 -22.15 8.84
CA GLN A 28 31.37 -23.01 9.64
C GLN A 28 30.46 -23.75 10.62
N ASN A 29 30.77 -25.02 10.90
CA ASN A 29 30.02 -25.90 11.81
C ASN A 29 29.84 -25.34 13.26
N ASN A 30 30.35 -24.14 13.54
CA ASN A 30 30.36 -23.47 14.84
C ASN A 30 29.56 -22.14 14.89
N THR A 31 28.84 -21.75 13.82
CA THR A 31 27.95 -20.57 13.92
C THR A 31 26.83 -20.86 14.90
N THR A 32 26.90 -20.25 16.09
CA THR A 32 25.93 -20.52 17.15
C THR A 32 24.59 -19.88 16.84
N PHE A 33 23.49 -20.53 17.25
CA PHE A 33 22.13 -20.00 17.13
C PHE A 33 22.01 -18.55 17.62
N LYS A 34 22.72 -18.22 18.72
CA LYS A 34 22.77 -16.89 19.33
C LYS A 34 23.47 -15.84 18.45
N GLN A 35 24.45 -16.22 17.64
CA GLN A 35 25.08 -15.30 16.69
C GLN A 35 24.14 -14.97 15.52
N LEU A 36 23.48 -15.99 14.97
CA LEU A 36 22.48 -15.79 13.90
C LEU A 36 21.28 -14.98 14.39
N GLU A 37 20.89 -15.18 15.65
CA GLU A 37 19.79 -14.43 16.25
C GLU A 37 20.08 -12.92 16.31
N ASN A 38 21.32 -12.52 16.56
CA ASN A 38 21.74 -11.12 16.62
C ASN A 38 21.76 -10.43 15.24
N GLU A 39 21.86 -11.19 14.16
CA GLU A 39 21.81 -10.69 12.79
C GLU A 39 20.37 -10.43 12.33
N CYS A 40 19.39 -11.10 12.95
CA CYS A 40 17.99 -10.88 12.67
C CYS A 40 17.53 -9.54 13.25
N SER A 41 16.96 -8.67 12.41
CA SER A 41 16.42 -7.41 12.86
C SER A 41 15.15 -7.63 13.68
N ASN A 42 14.86 -6.66 14.55
CA ASN A 42 13.55 -6.56 15.17
C ASN A 42 12.49 -6.33 14.08
N ILE A 43 11.25 -6.72 14.39
CA ILE A 43 10.11 -6.38 13.56
C ILE A 43 9.83 -4.89 13.61
N TYR A 44 9.53 -4.32 12.45
CA TYR A 44 9.22 -2.91 12.29
C TYR A 44 7.91 -2.75 11.52
N ILE A 45 6.97 -1.98 12.06
CA ILE A 45 5.72 -1.65 11.37
C ILE A 45 6.00 -0.49 10.40
N SER A 46 5.95 -0.78 9.11
CA SER A 46 6.24 0.23 8.08
C SER A 46 5.06 1.16 7.81
N THR A 47 3.85 0.59 7.76
CA THR A 47 2.62 1.35 7.51
C THR A 47 1.40 0.64 8.09
N LYS A 48 0.38 1.43 8.44
CA LYS A 48 -0.95 0.96 8.83
C LYS A 48 -1.99 1.52 7.84
N THR A 49 -3.01 0.73 7.52
CA THR A 49 -4.22 1.23 6.85
C THR A 49 -5.24 1.58 7.91
N LYS A 50 -5.66 2.85 7.92
CA LYS A 50 -6.57 3.44 8.90
C LYS A 50 -7.97 3.58 8.32
N ILE A 51 -8.98 3.19 9.09
CA ILE A 51 -10.38 3.57 8.84
C ILE A 51 -10.78 4.63 9.85
N LEU A 52 -11.50 5.64 9.36
CA LEU A 52 -12.16 6.67 10.15
C LEU A 52 -13.57 6.89 9.61
N PHE A 53 -14.37 7.66 10.33
CA PHE A 53 -15.74 7.97 9.92
C PHE A 53 -15.99 9.47 9.95
N LEU A 54 -16.64 9.99 8.92
CA LEU A 54 -17.23 11.31 8.92
C LEU A 54 -18.49 11.33 9.78
N SER A 55 -18.87 12.51 10.27
CA SER A 55 -20.12 12.72 11.02
C SER A 55 -21.38 12.53 10.17
N LYS A 56 -21.24 12.46 8.83
CA LYS A 56 -22.33 12.42 7.86
C LYS A 56 -22.02 11.47 6.70
N THR A 57 -23.08 11.03 6.04
CA THR A 57 -23.01 10.35 4.74
C THR A 57 -22.64 11.34 3.63
N ILE A 58 -22.17 10.81 2.51
CA ILE A 58 -21.57 11.55 1.40
C ILE A 58 -22.30 11.16 0.12
N ASN A 59 -22.90 12.14 -0.58
CA ASN A 59 -23.45 11.91 -1.91
C ASN A 59 -22.31 11.88 -2.94
N ILE A 60 -21.71 10.70 -3.06
CA ILE A 60 -20.53 10.48 -3.92
C ILE A 60 -20.74 10.90 -5.38
N PHE A 61 -21.97 10.88 -5.90
CA PHE A 61 -22.26 11.21 -7.30
C PHE A 61 -22.28 12.71 -7.56
N GLU A 62 -22.67 13.51 -6.57
CA GLU A 62 -22.67 14.97 -6.67
C GLU A 62 -21.35 15.56 -6.20
N GLU A 63 -20.89 15.15 -5.03
CA GLU A 63 -19.78 15.75 -4.31
C GLU A 63 -18.44 15.50 -5.01
N PHE A 64 -18.31 14.35 -5.70
CA PHE A 64 -17.14 14.07 -6.54
C PHE A 64 -16.87 15.19 -7.54
N TRP A 65 -17.90 15.80 -8.12
CA TRP A 65 -17.74 16.87 -9.12
C TRP A 65 -17.41 18.21 -8.49
N LYS A 66 -17.89 18.48 -7.27
CA LYS A 66 -17.65 19.74 -6.54
C LYS A 66 -16.20 19.91 -6.11
N ILE A 67 -15.50 18.81 -5.83
CA ILE A 67 -14.10 18.84 -5.35
C ILE A 67 -13.15 19.19 -6.52
N PRO A 68 -12.43 20.33 -6.48
CA PRO A 68 -11.52 20.71 -7.56
C PRO A 68 -10.25 19.87 -7.56
N ILE A 69 -9.54 19.86 -8.69
CA ILE A 69 -8.19 19.32 -8.80
C ILE A 69 -7.17 20.42 -9.08
N ILE A 70 -5.95 20.24 -8.61
CA ILE A 70 -4.79 21.08 -8.93
C ILE A 70 -3.98 20.45 -10.06
N ASP A 71 -3.37 21.27 -10.90
CA ASP A 71 -2.45 20.78 -11.91
C ASP A 71 -1.22 20.16 -11.27
N TYR A 72 -0.80 19.00 -11.76
CA TYR A 72 0.27 18.22 -11.14
C TYR A 72 1.61 18.96 -11.10
N ASN A 73 1.86 19.82 -12.10
CA ASN A 73 3.07 20.63 -12.24
C ASN A 73 3.18 21.74 -11.18
N LYS A 74 2.08 22.12 -10.51
CA LYS A 74 2.09 23.14 -9.46
C LYS A 74 2.56 22.55 -8.14
N GLN A 75 3.50 23.23 -7.50
CA GLN A 75 4.04 22.87 -6.18
C GLN A 75 3.15 23.43 -5.06
N ILE A 76 1.88 23.03 -5.03
CA ILE A 76 0.90 23.44 -4.03
C ILE A 76 0.21 22.22 -3.41
N GLU A 77 -0.35 22.41 -2.22
CA GLU A 77 -1.20 21.39 -1.57
C GLU A 77 -2.57 21.31 -2.24
N GLY A 78 -3.19 20.13 -2.20
CA GLY A 78 -4.54 19.92 -2.74
C GLY A 78 -4.72 18.58 -3.45
N ILE A 79 -5.86 18.41 -4.12
CA ILE A 79 -6.18 17.17 -4.82
C ILE A 79 -5.52 17.15 -6.19
N THR A 80 -4.55 16.27 -6.42
CA THR A 80 -3.87 16.17 -7.74
C THR A 80 -4.63 15.28 -8.72
N LYS A 81 -5.39 14.32 -8.18
CA LYS A 81 -6.17 13.34 -8.93
C LYS A 81 -7.37 12.89 -8.12
N LYS A 82 -8.48 12.62 -8.79
CA LYS A 82 -9.67 11.97 -8.21
C LYS A 82 -10.18 10.88 -9.13
N GLN A 83 -10.76 9.82 -8.54
CA GLN A 83 -11.30 8.69 -9.30
C GLN A 83 -12.63 8.24 -8.72
N ILE A 84 -13.55 7.83 -9.58
CA ILE A 84 -14.84 7.27 -9.19
C ILE A 84 -15.24 6.15 -10.13
N LYS A 85 -15.93 5.14 -9.60
CA LYS A 85 -16.66 4.16 -10.40
C LYS A 85 -18.14 4.47 -10.30
N VAL A 86 -18.77 4.64 -11.45
CA VAL A 86 -20.18 4.99 -11.54
C VAL A 86 -20.91 3.98 -12.41
N THR A 87 -22.13 3.64 -12.00
CA THR A 87 -23.06 2.79 -12.74
C THR A 87 -24.31 3.62 -13.02
N PHE A 88 -24.72 3.66 -14.28
CA PHE A 88 -25.93 4.32 -14.74
C PHE A 88 -26.95 3.27 -15.17
N GLU A 89 -28.20 3.48 -14.77
CA GLU A 89 -29.34 2.62 -15.13
C GLU A 89 -30.25 3.27 -16.18
N ASN A 90 -30.03 4.55 -16.48
CA ASN A 90 -30.72 5.28 -17.54
C ASN A 90 -29.69 6.00 -18.43
N ILE A 91 -30.08 6.23 -19.68
CA ILE A 91 -29.23 6.88 -20.68
C ILE A 91 -29.12 8.40 -20.45
N GLU A 92 -30.11 9.00 -19.80
CA GLU A 92 -30.16 10.44 -19.52
C GLU A 92 -29.07 10.88 -18.54
N ASP A 93 -28.93 10.22 -17.39
CA ASP A 93 -27.91 10.53 -16.38
C ASP A 93 -26.51 10.20 -16.90
N TYR A 94 -26.42 9.16 -17.72
CA TYR A 94 -25.22 8.86 -18.48
C TYR A 94 -24.80 10.04 -19.38
N ASN A 95 -25.73 10.57 -20.18
CA ASN A 95 -25.47 11.71 -21.05
C ASN A 95 -25.15 12.99 -20.25
N LYS A 96 -25.86 13.26 -19.15
CA LYS A 96 -25.55 14.37 -18.23
C LYS A 96 -24.12 14.28 -17.70
N MET A 97 -23.63 13.09 -17.40
CA MET A 97 -22.26 12.89 -16.94
C MET A 97 -21.23 13.04 -18.06
N LEU A 98 -21.55 12.63 -19.30
CA LEU A 98 -20.67 12.89 -20.45
C LEU A 98 -20.46 14.39 -20.66
N LEU A 99 -21.52 15.19 -20.60
CA LEU A 99 -21.44 16.65 -20.71
C LEU A 99 -20.56 17.27 -19.61
N LYS A 100 -20.57 16.70 -18.40
CA LYS A 100 -19.66 17.13 -17.31
C LYS A 100 -18.18 16.82 -17.59
N LEU A 101 -17.89 15.82 -18.42
CA LEU A 101 -16.52 15.42 -18.74
C LEU A 101 -15.89 16.23 -19.86
N GLU A 102 -16.68 16.71 -20.83
CA GLU A 102 -16.21 17.44 -22.00
C GLU A 102 -15.25 18.61 -21.71
N PRO A 103 -15.51 19.50 -20.72
CA PRO A 103 -14.62 20.64 -20.48
C PRO A 103 -13.36 20.28 -19.68
N ILE A 104 -13.24 19.04 -19.17
CA ILE A 104 -12.20 18.68 -18.22
C ILE A 104 -11.00 18.07 -18.96
N THR A 105 -9.82 18.64 -18.76
CA THR A 105 -8.56 18.09 -19.28
C THR A 105 -8.02 16.96 -18.40
N ASN A 106 -7.14 16.11 -18.95
CA ASN A 106 -6.52 14.99 -18.22
C ASN A 106 -7.54 14.00 -17.63
N VAL A 107 -8.60 13.72 -18.38
CA VAL A 107 -9.60 12.72 -18.04
C VAL A 107 -9.26 11.39 -18.68
N LYS A 108 -9.34 10.32 -17.88
CA LYS A 108 -9.35 8.94 -18.35
C LYS A 108 -10.68 8.29 -17.99
N SER A 109 -11.49 8.03 -19.00
CA SER A 109 -12.80 7.36 -18.87
C SER A 109 -12.71 5.97 -19.47
N LYS A 110 -12.94 4.94 -18.64
CA LYS A 110 -12.90 3.54 -19.07
C LYS A 110 -14.24 2.86 -18.84
N ILE A 111 -14.78 2.27 -19.89
CA ILE A 111 -15.98 1.43 -19.82
C ILE A 111 -15.58 0.09 -19.17
N ILE A 112 -16.32 -0.31 -18.15
CA ILE A 112 -16.15 -1.59 -17.45
C ILE A 112 -17.20 -2.59 -17.92
N ASN A 113 -18.45 -2.13 -18.06
CA ASN A 113 -19.56 -2.93 -18.51
C ASN A 113 -20.58 -2.04 -19.23
N HIS A 114 -21.22 -2.56 -20.27
CA HIS A 114 -22.26 -1.86 -21.00
C HIS A 114 -23.27 -2.87 -21.56
N VAL A 115 -24.54 -2.66 -21.23
CA VAL A 115 -25.67 -3.47 -21.63
C VAL A 115 -26.81 -2.54 -22.05
N GLU A 116 -27.43 -2.80 -23.20
CA GLU A 116 -28.55 -1.99 -23.73
C GLU A 116 -29.80 -2.79 -24.06
N ASN A 117 -29.72 -4.12 -24.24
CA ASN A 117 -30.78 -4.92 -24.87
C ASN A 117 -32.13 -4.90 -24.11
N ASP A 118 -32.15 -5.14 -22.80
CA ASP A 118 -33.40 -5.19 -22.01
C ASP A 118 -33.52 -4.06 -20.98
N ARG A 119 -32.39 -3.68 -20.38
CA ARG A 119 -32.28 -2.57 -19.43
C ARG A 119 -30.94 -1.90 -19.63
N PHE A 120 -30.96 -0.59 -19.79
CA PHE A 120 -29.72 0.18 -19.91
C PHE A 120 -28.91 0.03 -18.62
N LYS A 121 -27.68 -0.45 -18.75
CA LYS A 121 -26.74 -0.49 -17.65
C LYS A 121 -25.35 -0.16 -18.16
N HIS A 122 -24.82 0.97 -17.71
CA HIS A 122 -23.49 1.41 -18.09
C HIS A 122 -22.62 1.62 -16.87
N THR A 123 -21.55 0.83 -16.73
CA THR A 123 -20.57 0.98 -15.65
C THR A 123 -19.25 1.49 -16.21
N ARG A 124 -18.71 2.56 -15.63
CA ARG A 124 -17.41 3.11 -16.01
C ARG A 124 -16.58 3.56 -14.82
N LYS A 125 -15.27 3.60 -15.03
CA LYS A 125 -14.30 4.23 -14.14
C LYS A 125 -13.87 5.55 -14.75
N ILE A 126 -14.01 6.62 -13.99
CA ILE A 126 -13.59 7.96 -14.35
C ILE A 126 -12.39 8.30 -13.48
N SER A 127 -11.31 8.78 -14.09
CA SER A 127 -10.14 9.33 -13.40
C SER A 127 -9.84 10.71 -13.96
N ILE A 128 -9.69 11.69 -13.09
CA ILE A 128 -9.46 13.09 -13.46
C ILE A 128 -8.17 13.55 -12.78
N GLY A 129 -7.22 14.06 -13.54
CA GLY A 129 -5.92 14.51 -13.06
C GLY A 129 -4.86 13.41 -13.02
N LEU A 130 -3.69 13.75 -12.45
CA LEU A 130 -2.49 12.91 -12.47
C LEU A 130 -1.99 12.65 -11.05
N CYS A 131 -1.35 11.50 -10.84
CA CYS A 131 -0.61 11.22 -9.61
C CYS A 131 0.82 10.78 -9.91
N LYS A 132 1.67 10.77 -8.88
CA LYS A 132 3.07 10.34 -8.98
C LYS A 132 3.21 9.01 -9.72
N LYS A 133 2.35 8.03 -9.39
CA LYS A 133 2.40 6.70 -10.00
C LYS A 133 2.12 6.71 -11.51
N ASP A 134 1.30 7.63 -12.01
CA ASP A 134 1.02 7.73 -13.45
C ASP A 134 2.23 8.22 -14.25
N LEU A 135 3.10 9.04 -13.63
CA LEU A 135 4.29 9.58 -14.28
C LEU A 135 5.44 8.56 -14.35
N PHE A 136 5.58 7.75 -13.31
CA PHE A 136 6.71 6.81 -13.20
C PHE A 136 6.39 5.40 -13.71
N ASN A 137 5.15 4.92 -13.61
CA ASN A 137 4.80 3.53 -13.91
C ASN A 137 3.83 3.42 -15.11
N LYS A 138 4.39 3.26 -16.33
CA LYS A 138 3.61 3.08 -17.56
C LYS A 138 3.00 1.68 -17.75
N GLN A 139 3.42 0.66 -16.99
CA GLN A 139 3.15 -0.76 -17.30
C GLN A 139 2.28 -1.55 -16.31
N ASN A 140 1.43 -0.91 -15.52
CA ASN A 140 0.54 -1.67 -14.63
C ASN A 140 -0.78 -2.03 -15.34
N LYS A 141 -1.16 -3.32 -15.29
CA LYS A 141 -2.53 -3.74 -15.61
C LYS A 141 -3.50 -2.89 -14.81
N GLU A 142 -4.46 -2.29 -15.49
CA GLU A 142 -5.40 -1.39 -14.86
C GLU A 142 -6.32 -2.15 -13.89
N LYS A 143 -6.24 -1.77 -12.62
CA LYS A 143 -7.08 -2.34 -11.57
C LYS A 143 -8.53 -1.90 -11.73
N SER A 144 -9.43 -2.81 -11.35
CA SER A 144 -10.83 -2.48 -11.13
C SER A 144 -10.96 -1.38 -10.07
N ALA A 145 -11.92 -0.48 -10.25
CA ALA A 145 -12.24 0.51 -9.24
C ALA A 145 -13.29 -0.04 -8.26
N PHE A 146 -13.22 0.44 -7.01
CA PHE A 146 -14.16 0.10 -5.94
C PHE A 146 -15.51 0.78 -6.18
N TYR A 147 -16.60 0.12 -5.80
CA TYR A 147 -17.96 0.69 -5.82
C TYR A 147 -18.22 1.52 -4.55
N ASN A 148 -19.24 2.38 -4.62
CA ASN A 148 -19.78 3.15 -3.49
C ASN A 148 -18.79 4.08 -2.80
N CYS A 149 -17.68 4.39 -3.46
CA CYS A 149 -16.70 5.36 -3.00
C CYS A 149 -16.12 6.13 -4.18
N PHE A 150 -15.60 7.31 -3.88
CA PHE A 150 -14.59 7.93 -4.73
C PHE A 150 -13.25 7.96 -3.99
N VAL A 151 -12.21 8.19 -4.79
CA VAL A 151 -10.83 8.21 -4.37
C VAL A 151 -10.27 9.59 -4.62
N LEU A 152 -9.58 10.14 -3.63
CA LEU A 152 -8.82 11.37 -3.72
C LEU A 152 -7.33 11.10 -3.56
N PHE A 153 -6.51 11.76 -4.36
CA PHE A 153 -5.06 11.82 -4.21
C PHE A 153 -4.73 13.19 -3.65
N LEU A 154 -4.63 13.27 -2.32
CA LEU A 154 -4.33 14.50 -1.59
C LEU A 154 -2.81 14.67 -1.50
N ARG A 155 -2.30 15.77 -2.03
CA ARG A 155 -0.92 16.20 -1.88
C ARG A 155 -0.81 17.14 -0.69
N ILE A 156 0.04 16.78 0.27
CA ILE A 156 0.39 17.59 1.44
C ILE A 156 1.88 17.93 1.42
N TYR A 157 2.25 19.09 1.96
CA TYR A 157 3.63 19.50 2.14
C TYR A 157 4.05 19.29 3.59
N HIS A 158 5.00 18.37 3.81
CA HIS A 158 5.46 18.03 5.15
C HIS A 158 6.95 17.70 5.15
N ASN A 159 7.71 18.23 6.10
CA ASN A 159 9.17 18.08 6.20
C ASN A 159 9.89 18.41 4.89
N ASN A 160 9.55 19.57 4.30
CA ASN A 160 10.09 20.07 3.03
C ASN A 160 9.86 19.16 1.81
N ILE A 161 8.92 18.21 1.88
CA ILE A 161 8.65 17.26 0.81
C ILE A 161 7.13 17.18 0.57
N PHE A 162 6.73 17.23 -0.70
CA PHE A 162 5.38 16.88 -1.10
C PHE A 162 5.16 15.37 -1.00
N LYS A 163 4.19 14.96 -0.19
CA LYS A 163 3.72 13.59 -0.07
C LYS A 163 2.31 13.49 -0.64
N GLU A 164 2.04 12.45 -1.41
CA GLU A 164 0.72 12.17 -1.97
C GLU A 164 0.09 11.00 -1.22
N THR A 165 -1.09 11.22 -0.69
CA THR A 165 -1.87 10.23 0.05
C THR A 165 -3.11 9.87 -0.73
N HIS A 166 -3.36 8.57 -0.82
CA HIS A 166 -4.56 8.01 -1.42
C HIS A 166 -5.64 7.86 -0.34
N ILE A 167 -6.78 8.52 -0.52
CA ILE A 167 -7.89 8.56 0.44
C ILE A 167 -9.13 8.03 -0.26
N LYS A 168 -9.78 7.00 0.30
CA LYS A 168 -11.10 6.56 -0.17
C LYS A 168 -12.18 7.12 0.73
N ILE A 169 -13.23 7.66 0.14
CA ILE A 169 -14.41 8.16 0.85
C ILE A 169 -15.62 7.41 0.34
N PHE A 170 -16.25 6.64 1.23
CA PHE A 170 -17.44 5.86 0.93
C PHE A 170 -18.70 6.69 1.16
N ASN A 171 -19.78 6.35 0.47
CA ASN A 171 -21.09 6.99 0.63
C ASN A 171 -21.62 6.98 2.06
N THR A 172 -21.22 6.00 2.87
CA THR A 172 -21.57 5.91 4.30
C THR A 172 -20.83 6.91 5.19
N GLY A 173 -19.93 7.73 4.65
CA GLY A 173 -19.05 8.60 5.43
C GLY A 173 -17.77 7.90 5.93
N LYS A 174 -17.61 6.60 5.68
CA LYS A 174 -16.37 5.88 5.98
C LYS A 174 -15.21 6.42 5.14
N ILE A 175 -14.06 6.61 5.77
CA ILE A 175 -12.78 6.98 5.16
C ILE A 175 -11.81 5.81 5.31
N GLU A 176 -11.08 5.46 4.25
CA GLU A 176 -9.98 4.47 4.29
C GLU A 176 -8.70 5.09 3.73
N ILE A 177 -7.66 5.15 4.56
CA ILE A 177 -6.36 5.72 4.22
C ILE A 177 -5.25 4.67 4.43
N PRO A 178 -4.74 4.06 3.35
CA PRO A 178 -3.58 3.20 3.44
C PRO A 178 -2.26 3.98 3.56
N GLY A 179 -1.23 3.31 4.07
CA GLY A 179 0.14 3.83 4.01
C GLY A 179 0.47 4.87 5.09
N ILE A 180 -0.28 4.90 6.21
CA ILE A 180 -0.01 5.80 7.33
C ILE A 180 1.18 5.28 8.12
N GLN A 181 2.18 6.13 8.37
CA GLN A 181 3.40 5.77 9.09
C GLN A 181 3.37 6.21 10.57
N SER A 182 2.60 7.24 10.89
CA SER A 182 2.51 7.83 12.22
C SER A 182 1.14 8.47 12.44
N GLU A 183 0.70 8.58 13.69
CA GLU A 183 -0.55 9.27 14.04
C GLU A 183 -0.53 10.77 13.67
N ASP A 184 0.61 11.46 13.81
CA ASP A 184 0.75 12.87 13.41
C ASP A 184 0.46 13.08 11.92
N GLN A 185 1.00 12.18 11.08
CA GLN A 185 0.73 12.18 9.64
C GLN A 185 -0.77 11.99 9.37
N LEU A 186 -1.43 11.06 10.07
CA LEU A 186 -2.88 10.85 9.92
C LEU A 186 -3.64 12.11 10.29
N TYR A 187 -3.30 12.76 11.41
CA TYR A 187 -3.94 13.98 11.86
C TYR A 187 -3.85 15.08 10.79
N ILE A 188 -2.65 15.36 10.25
CA ILE A 188 -2.45 16.37 9.21
C ILE A 188 -3.28 16.05 7.96
N ILE A 189 -3.30 14.79 7.51
CA ILE A 189 -4.08 14.37 6.35
C ILE A 189 -5.57 14.63 6.57
N ILE A 190 -6.10 14.26 7.73
CA ILE A 190 -7.53 14.44 8.03
C ILE A 190 -7.88 15.92 8.17
N GLN A 191 -7.05 16.73 8.80
CA GLN A 191 -7.29 18.18 8.89
C GLN A 191 -7.40 18.81 7.49
N LYS A 192 -6.42 18.54 6.61
CA LYS A 192 -6.43 19.03 5.23
C LYS A 192 -7.60 18.50 4.41
N LEU A 193 -8.00 17.24 4.64
CA LEU A 193 -9.18 16.67 4.01
C LEU A 193 -10.46 17.38 4.47
N LEU A 194 -10.62 17.61 5.78
CA LEU A 194 -11.79 18.29 6.34
C LEU A 194 -11.89 19.74 5.87
N GLU A 195 -10.77 20.47 5.79
CA GLU A 195 -10.74 21.81 5.19
C GLU A 195 -11.36 21.80 3.79
N LEU A 196 -10.93 20.86 2.93
CA LEU A 196 -11.46 20.74 1.57
C LEU A 196 -12.95 20.34 1.56
N LEU A 197 -13.35 19.36 2.36
CA LEU A 197 -14.75 18.91 2.40
C LEU A 197 -15.67 20.01 2.95
N LYS A 198 -15.23 20.79 3.93
CA LYS A 198 -16.01 21.92 4.46
C LYS A 198 -16.24 23.02 3.44
N ILE A 199 -15.27 23.26 2.56
CA ILE A 199 -15.37 24.26 1.50
C ILE A 199 -16.30 23.80 0.38
N TYR A 200 -16.13 22.57 -0.11
CA TYR A 200 -16.77 22.12 -1.36
C TYR A 200 -17.97 21.18 -1.18
N VAL A 201 -18.17 20.62 0.01
CA VAL A 201 -19.23 19.64 0.29
C VAL A 201 -20.22 20.18 1.32
N ASP A 202 -19.82 20.29 2.58
CA ASP A 202 -20.67 20.77 3.68
C ASP A 202 -19.80 21.28 4.84
N LYS A 203 -20.04 22.54 5.24
CA LYS A 203 -19.29 23.26 6.28
C LYS A 203 -19.30 22.58 7.65
N ASN A 204 -20.31 21.76 7.93
CA ASN A 204 -20.53 21.08 9.20
C ASN A 204 -20.03 19.63 9.20
N ILE A 205 -19.23 19.23 8.21
CA ILE A 205 -18.59 17.90 8.21
C ILE A 205 -17.49 17.86 9.27
N GLU A 206 -17.52 16.79 10.07
CA GLU A 206 -16.51 16.49 11.08
C GLU A 206 -16.03 15.05 10.91
N CYS A 207 -14.92 14.70 11.57
CA CYS A 207 -14.40 13.34 11.58
C CYS A 207 -14.37 12.81 13.02
N ASN A 208 -14.91 11.61 13.22
CA ASN A 208 -14.84 10.90 14.49
C ASN A 208 -13.53 10.11 14.57
N TYR A 209 -12.61 10.59 15.42
CA TYR A 209 -11.33 9.96 15.69
C TYR A 209 -11.42 8.78 16.69
N GLN A 210 -12.46 8.72 17.52
CA GLN A 210 -12.60 7.68 18.56
C GLN A 210 -12.79 6.28 17.94
N ASN A 211 -13.44 6.21 16.79
CA ASN A 211 -13.68 4.96 16.06
C ASN A 211 -12.58 4.66 15.02
N THR A 212 -11.35 5.11 15.28
CA THR A 212 -10.23 4.85 14.37
C THR A 212 -9.81 3.39 14.47
N GLU A 213 -9.89 2.67 13.35
CA GLU A 213 -9.55 1.25 13.29
C GLU A 213 -8.31 1.00 12.43
N ASN A 214 -7.44 0.09 12.89
CA ASN A 214 -6.39 -0.49 12.06
C ASN A 214 -6.97 -1.68 11.27
N VAL A 215 -6.86 -1.63 9.95
CA VAL A 215 -7.43 -2.65 9.06
C VAL A 215 -6.37 -3.59 8.52
N LEU A 216 -5.17 -3.06 8.32
CA LEU A 216 -4.07 -3.78 7.71
C LEU A 216 -2.78 -3.19 8.27
N ILE A 217 -1.96 -4.05 8.84
CA ILE A 217 -0.62 -3.70 9.29
C ILE A 217 0.35 -4.32 8.30
N ASN A 218 1.24 -3.48 7.78
CA ASN A 218 2.36 -3.90 6.95
C ASN A 218 3.64 -3.71 7.78
N SER A 219 4.32 -4.82 8.03
CA SER A 219 5.53 -4.85 8.86
C SER A 219 6.61 -5.66 8.18
N ASN A 220 7.86 -5.36 8.51
CA ASN A 220 9.01 -5.96 7.88
C ASN A 220 10.07 -6.28 8.92
N PHE A 221 10.88 -7.28 8.61
CA PHE A 221 12.14 -7.55 9.29
C PHE A 221 13.13 -8.20 8.31
N ASN A 222 14.38 -8.32 8.70
CA ASN A 222 15.42 -8.97 7.93
C ASN A 222 16.09 -10.07 8.77
N CYS A 223 16.27 -11.27 8.21
CA CYS A 223 16.94 -12.35 8.92
C CYS A 223 18.47 -12.26 8.90
N GLY A 224 19.05 -11.30 8.17
CA GLY A 224 20.49 -11.01 8.14
C GLY A 224 21.28 -11.78 7.08
N PHE A 225 20.67 -12.70 6.33
CA PHE A 225 21.38 -13.53 5.36
C PHE A 225 20.55 -13.81 4.09
N TYR A 226 21.24 -14.19 3.02
CA TYR A 226 20.58 -14.56 1.76
C TYR A 226 20.01 -15.98 1.83
N ILE A 227 18.81 -16.13 1.28
CA ILE A 227 18.02 -17.37 1.35
C ILE A 227 17.94 -18.04 -0.02
N ASN A 228 18.26 -19.33 -0.06
CA ASN A 228 17.90 -20.24 -1.13
C ASN A 228 16.40 -20.56 -1.04
N ARG A 229 15.62 -19.85 -1.86
CA ARG A 229 14.15 -19.93 -1.81
C ARG A 229 13.57 -21.27 -2.29
N GLU A 230 14.27 -21.98 -3.18
CA GLU A 230 13.82 -23.32 -3.64
C GLU A 230 13.87 -24.32 -2.48
N ILE A 231 15.00 -24.37 -1.76
CA ILE A 231 15.18 -25.25 -0.60
C ILE A 231 14.20 -24.86 0.51
N LEU A 232 14.14 -23.56 0.84
CA LEU A 232 13.24 -23.09 1.87
C LEU A 232 11.77 -23.39 1.51
N TYR A 233 11.34 -23.19 0.26
CA TYR A 233 9.98 -23.52 -0.17
C TYR A 233 9.63 -24.99 0.05
N SER A 234 10.55 -25.90 -0.30
CA SER A 234 10.39 -27.33 -0.06
C SER A 234 10.25 -27.64 1.44
N LEU A 235 11.10 -27.04 2.28
CA LEU A 235 11.05 -27.21 3.74
C LEU A 235 9.74 -26.68 4.34
N LEU A 236 9.33 -25.47 3.98
CA LEU A 236 8.08 -24.86 4.45
C LEU A 236 6.88 -25.76 4.16
N ARG A 237 6.80 -26.31 2.93
CA ARG A 237 5.66 -27.15 2.53
C ARG A 237 5.70 -28.55 3.14
N ASN A 238 6.87 -29.20 3.14
CA ASN A 238 6.96 -30.63 3.44
C ASN A 238 7.31 -30.93 4.91
N LYS A 239 8.14 -30.10 5.55
CA LYS A 239 8.56 -30.29 6.94
C LYS A 239 7.63 -29.55 7.90
N TYR A 240 7.27 -28.31 7.55
CA TYR A 240 6.49 -27.43 8.42
C TYR A 240 5.00 -27.40 8.07
N ASN A 241 4.57 -28.06 6.99
CA ASN A 241 3.18 -28.07 6.49
C ASN A 241 2.56 -26.66 6.37
N ILE A 242 3.38 -25.67 6.01
CA ILE A 242 2.94 -24.30 5.79
C ILE A 242 2.33 -24.18 4.40
N ASN A 243 1.20 -23.48 4.32
CA ASN A 243 0.63 -23.09 3.03
C ASN A 243 1.53 -22.04 2.37
N ALA A 244 2.45 -22.53 1.54
CA ALA A 244 3.42 -21.74 0.79
C ALA A 244 3.17 -21.87 -0.72
N ILE A 245 3.36 -20.77 -1.45
CA ILE A 245 3.31 -20.70 -2.91
C ILE A 245 4.56 -19.98 -3.38
N TYR A 246 5.30 -20.60 -4.28
CA TYR A 246 6.49 -20.02 -4.87
C TYR A 246 6.51 -20.25 -6.38
N ASP A 247 6.48 -19.15 -7.12
CA ASP A 247 6.66 -19.08 -8.56
C ASP A 247 7.49 -17.82 -8.85
N PRO A 248 8.83 -17.95 -9.01
CA PRO A 248 9.74 -16.83 -9.14
C PRO A 248 9.51 -16.00 -10.41
N CYS A 249 8.87 -16.58 -11.43
CA CYS A 249 8.52 -15.87 -12.67
C CYS A 249 7.38 -14.89 -12.45
N SER A 250 6.43 -15.25 -11.57
CA SER A 250 5.25 -14.42 -11.28
C SER A 250 5.46 -13.48 -10.09
N TYR A 251 6.24 -13.88 -9.09
CA TYR A 251 6.45 -13.08 -7.87
C TYR A 251 7.82 -13.37 -7.22
N PRO A 252 8.56 -12.35 -6.77
CA PRO A 252 9.96 -12.51 -6.36
C PRO A 252 10.18 -13.26 -5.03
N GLY A 253 9.16 -13.33 -4.16
CA GLY A 253 9.25 -13.98 -2.84
C GLY A 253 8.48 -15.31 -2.74
N ILE A 254 8.72 -16.06 -1.68
CA ILE A 254 7.86 -17.19 -1.28
C ILE A 254 6.66 -16.59 -0.54
N ARG A 255 5.43 -16.80 -1.00
CA ARG A 255 4.23 -16.34 -0.30
C ARG A 255 3.73 -17.42 0.63
N CYS A 256 3.55 -17.09 1.89
CA CYS A 256 3.10 -18.01 2.92
C CYS A 256 1.87 -17.47 3.65
N ILE A 257 1.10 -18.38 4.23
CA ILE A 257 -0.06 -18.05 5.07
C ILE A 257 0.13 -18.68 6.45
N TYR A 258 -0.04 -17.87 7.49
CA TYR A 258 -0.16 -18.29 8.88
C TYR A 258 -1.62 -18.13 9.32
N TYR A 259 -2.15 -19.13 10.02
CA TYR A 259 -3.48 -19.11 10.60
C TYR A 259 -3.34 -19.05 12.12
N HIS A 260 -3.81 -17.97 12.72
CA HIS A 260 -3.81 -17.79 14.17
C HIS A 260 -5.22 -17.95 14.72
N ASN A 261 -5.39 -18.75 15.77
CA ASN A 261 -6.69 -18.96 16.39
C ASN A 261 -6.87 -17.98 17.56
N MET A 262 -7.82 -17.06 17.42
CA MET A 262 -8.12 -15.98 18.36
C MET A 262 -9.58 -16.14 18.81
N CYS A 263 -9.81 -16.73 19.99
CA CYS A 263 -11.14 -16.82 20.64
C CYS A 263 -12.30 -17.03 19.64
N ASP A 264 -12.30 -18.19 18.97
CA ASP A 264 -13.30 -18.63 17.96
C ASP A 264 -13.24 -17.96 16.58
N LYS A 265 -12.23 -17.13 16.32
CA LYS A 265 -11.95 -16.56 14.99
C LYS A 265 -10.56 -16.95 14.51
N ILE A 266 -10.50 -17.49 13.30
CA ILE A 266 -9.24 -17.76 12.63
C ILE A 266 -8.80 -16.47 11.91
N VAL A 267 -7.71 -15.87 12.40
CA VAL A 267 -7.05 -14.74 11.78
C VAL A 267 -6.04 -15.27 10.76
N LYS A 268 -6.19 -14.82 9.50
CA LYS A 268 -5.29 -15.16 8.40
C LYS A 268 -4.24 -14.06 8.25
N ILE A 269 -2.96 -14.44 8.32
CA ILE A 269 -1.82 -13.53 8.14
C ILE A 269 -1.00 -14.04 6.96
N SER A 270 -0.68 -13.15 6.03
CA SER A 270 0.17 -13.44 4.89
C SER A 270 1.57 -12.91 5.16
N TYR A 271 2.58 -13.69 4.80
CA TYR A 271 3.96 -13.22 4.87
C TYR A 271 4.74 -13.68 3.65
N MET A 272 5.76 -12.91 3.28
CA MET A 272 6.53 -13.13 2.08
C MET A 272 8.00 -13.13 2.44
N ILE A 273 8.71 -14.19 2.05
CA ILE A 273 10.15 -14.35 2.31
C ILE A 273 10.91 -14.11 1.01
N PHE A 274 11.82 -13.14 1.02
CA PHE A 274 12.59 -12.74 -0.16
C PHE A 274 14.01 -13.29 -0.13
N ARG A 275 14.66 -13.34 -1.30
CA ARG A 275 16.04 -13.82 -1.47
C ARG A 275 17.01 -13.11 -0.52
N THR A 276 16.81 -11.82 -0.31
CA THR A 276 17.68 -10.92 0.45
C THR A 276 17.58 -11.10 1.96
N GLY A 277 16.81 -12.08 2.43
CA GLY A 277 16.51 -12.24 3.84
C GLY A 277 15.48 -11.24 4.37
N SER A 278 14.91 -10.39 3.51
CA SER A 278 13.82 -9.52 3.88
C SER A 278 12.53 -10.34 3.99
N ILE A 279 11.73 -10.05 5.01
CA ILE A 279 10.41 -10.66 5.22
C ILE A 279 9.39 -9.55 5.40
N LEU A 280 8.29 -9.64 4.66
CA LEU A 280 7.12 -8.77 4.75
C LEU A 280 6.00 -9.56 5.43
N ILE A 281 5.39 -9.02 6.49
CA ILE A 281 4.22 -9.59 7.16
C ILE A 281 3.05 -8.62 7.01
N VAL A 282 1.92 -9.16 6.56
CA VAL A 282 0.70 -8.45 6.23
C VAL A 282 -0.50 -9.16 6.86
N GLY A 283 -1.32 -8.41 7.57
CA GLY A 283 -2.62 -8.91 8.01
C GLY A 283 -3.42 -7.90 8.81
N LYS A 284 -4.69 -8.23 9.04
CA LYS A 284 -5.52 -7.57 10.05
C LYS A 284 -5.25 -8.25 11.39
N CYS A 285 -4.34 -7.71 12.16
CA CYS A 285 -3.92 -8.23 13.46
C CYS A 285 -3.49 -7.09 14.38
N ASP A 286 -3.38 -7.37 15.68
CA ASP A 286 -2.73 -6.51 16.65
C ASP A 286 -1.22 -6.78 16.69
N GLU A 287 -0.50 -6.01 17.51
CA GLU A 287 0.96 -6.12 17.62
C GLU A 287 1.39 -7.41 18.33
N ASP A 288 0.55 -7.98 19.19
CA ASP A 288 0.84 -9.23 19.90
C ASP A 288 0.86 -10.42 18.93
N VAL A 289 -0.19 -10.57 18.12
CA VAL A 289 -0.24 -11.59 17.08
C VAL A 289 0.88 -11.38 16.06
N LEU A 290 1.21 -10.14 15.74
CA LEU A 290 2.31 -9.84 14.84
C LEU A 290 3.66 -10.35 15.38
N ASN A 291 3.92 -10.16 16.68
CA ASN A 291 5.11 -10.67 17.35
C ASN A 291 5.15 -12.20 17.40
N ILE A 292 3.99 -12.86 17.56
CA ILE A 292 3.88 -14.33 17.47
C ILE A 292 4.32 -14.81 16.09
N VAL A 293 3.81 -14.19 15.01
CA VAL A 293 4.17 -14.57 13.63
C VAL A 293 5.64 -14.27 13.35
N TYR A 294 6.16 -13.14 13.80
CA TYR A 294 7.59 -12.81 13.71
C TYR A 294 8.46 -13.91 14.32
N ASN A 295 8.21 -14.29 15.57
CA ASN A 295 8.98 -15.32 16.26
C ASN A 295 8.86 -16.69 15.59
N PHE A 296 7.67 -17.04 15.11
CA PHE A 296 7.44 -18.27 14.33
C PHE A 296 8.33 -18.33 13.08
N ILE A 297 8.33 -17.27 12.27
CA ILE A 297 9.14 -17.20 11.04
C ILE A 297 10.64 -17.20 11.40
N LYS A 298 11.03 -16.37 12.37
CA LYS A 298 12.42 -16.25 12.86
C LYS A 298 12.98 -17.62 13.25
N ASN A 299 12.25 -18.39 14.04
CA ASN A 299 12.68 -19.71 14.51
C ASN A 299 12.88 -20.70 13.36
N ILE A 300 11.99 -20.72 12.37
CA ILE A 300 12.15 -21.58 11.20
C ILE A 300 13.43 -21.21 10.43
N LEU A 301 13.63 -19.92 10.15
CA LEU A 301 14.77 -19.44 9.38
C LEU A 301 16.10 -19.73 10.09
N LEU A 302 16.15 -19.62 11.42
CA LEU A 302 17.35 -19.92 12.20
C LEU A 302 17.62 -21.42 12.27
N ASN A 303 16.58 -22.24 12.48
CA ASN A 303 16.73 -23.70 12.56
C ASN A 303 17.18 -24.32 11.24
N GLU A 304 16.74 -23.75 10.11
CA GLU A 304 17.08 -24.23 8.78
C GLU A 304 18.26 -23.51 8.15
N TYR A 305 18.93 -22.60 8.87
CA TYR A 305 19.98 -21.73 8.34
C TYR A 305 21.00 -22.47 7.46
N VAL A 306 21.56 -23.56 7.98
CA VAL A 306 22.58 -24.37 7.28
C VAL A 306 22.07 -24.90 5.93
N ASN A 307 20.78 -25.23 5.85
CA ASN A 307 20.17 -25.79 4.64
C ASN A 307 19.79 -24.69 3.63
N ILE A 308 19.40 -23.51 4.12
CA ILE A 308 18.80 -22.47 3.28
C ILE A 308 19.75 -21.31 2.99
N TYR A 309 20.91 -21.25 3.62
CA TYR A 309 21.89 -20.20 3.37
C TYR A 309 22.39 -20.22 1.93
N ASN A 310 22.60 -19.04 1.34
CA ASN A 310 23.05 -18.90 -0.04
C ASN A 310 24.28 -17.98 -0.14
N GLU A 311 25.46 -18.60 -0.22
CA GLU A 311 26.76 -17.94 -0.39
C GLU A 311 26.87 -17.13 -1.69
N GLY A 312 26.15 -17.51 -2.73
CA GLY A 312 26.26 -16.95 -4.08
C GLY A 312 25.74 -15.51 -4.25
N CYS A 313 25.44 -14.81 -3.16
CA CYS A 313 25.03 -13.41 -3.15
C CYS A 313 26.01 -12.57 -2.33
N THR A 314 27.14 -12.20 -2.94
CA THR A 314 27.90 -11.05 -2.44
C THR A 314 26.97 -9.83 -2.43
N LYS A 315 26.87 -9.15 -1.29
CA LYS A 315 26.12 -7.90 -1.21
C LYS A 315 26.69 -6.92 -2.23
N LYS A 316 25.87 -6.45 -3.18
CA LYS A 316 26.18 -5.18 -3.84
C LYS A 316 26.22 -4.12 -2.74
N LEU A 317 27.36 -3.45 -2.57
CA LEU A 317 27.45 -2.20 -1.82
C LEU A 317 26.27 -1.32 -2.26
N VAL A 318 25.40 -0.98 -1.32
CA VAL A 318 24.32 -0.02 -1.59
C VAL A 318 25.02 1.28 -1.96
N LYS A 319 25.03 1.62 -3.25
CA LYS A 319 25.48 2.94 -3.67
C LYS A 319 24.59 3.95 -2.97
N SER A 320 25.19 4.91 -2.27
CA SER A 320 24.48 6.04 -1.67
C SER A 320 23.51 6.61 -2.69
N GLN A 321 22.23 6.72 -2.32
CA GLN A 321 21.22 7.29 -3.20
C GLN A 321 21.73 8.68 -3.64
N LYS A 322 22.00 8.87 -4.95
CA LYS A 322 22.29 10.22 -5.46
C LYS A 322 21.14 11.10 -5.02
N SER A 323 21.44 12.19 -4.29
CA SER A 323 20.45 13.19 -3.93
C SER A 323 19.81 13.67 -5.23
N ARG A 324 18.58 13.22 -5.51
CA ARG A 324 17.81 13.77 -6.62
C ARG A 324 17.55 15.22 -6.24
N SER A 325 18.19 16.17 -6.91
CA SER A 325 17.82 17.58 -6.80
C SER A 325 16.36 17.69 -7.23
N LYS A 326 15.45 17.88 -6.27
CA LYS A 326 14.00 17.90 -6.49
C LYS A 326 13.50 19.24 -7.03
N PHE A 327 14.39 20.21 -7.20
CA PHE A 327 14.10 21.51 -7.77
C PHE A 327 14.93 21.68 -9.04
N ILE A 328 14.24 21.90 -10.15
CA ILE A 328 14.83 22.39 -11.39
C ILE A 328 14.33 23.82 -11.50
N SER A 329 15.20 24.80 -11.24
CA SER A 329 14.91 26.20 -11.56
C SER A 329 15.06 26.36 -13.06
N VAL A 330 13.96 26.45 -13.77
CA VAL A 330 13.95 26.87 -15.18
C VAL A 330 14.02 28.39 -15.17
N THR A 331 15.20 28.93 -15.43
CA THR A 331 15.34 30.35 -15.78
C THR A 331 14.89 30.52 -17.22
N SER A 332 13.83 31.28 -17.42
CA SER A 332 13.41 31.76 -18.73
C SER A 332 14.49 32.70 -19.26
N ASN A 333 15.13 32.36 -20.38
CA ASN A 333 15.88 33.32 -21.19
C ASN A 333 14.97 33.88 -22.28
#